data_AF-A0A7C4K4X1-F1
#
_entry.id   AF-A0A7C4K4X1-F1
#
_cell.length_a   1.000
_cell.length_b   1.000
_cell.length_c   1.000
_cell.angle_alpha   90.00
_cell.angle_beta   90.00
_cell.angle_gamma   90.00
#
_symmetry.space_group_name_H-M   'P 1'
#
loop_
_entity.id
_entity.type
_entity.pdbx_description
1 polymer ?
#
loop_
_entity_poly.entity_id
_entity_poly.type
_entity_poly.pdbx_seq_one_letter_code
_entity_poly.pdbx_strand_id
1 'polypeptide(L)' 'MSVCTGAFILADLELLNSKQATTRFGAKEKLKNMHPEINIVDKRLSDNGKIITTAGISAGIDGALYIV' A
#
# COMPACT_ATOMS: atom_id res chain seq x y z
N MET A 1 -8.30 -4.04 -1.71
CA MET A 1 -7.62 -2.73 -1.92
C MET A 1 -7.45 -2.04 -0.58
N SER A 2 -6.40 -1.23 -0.40
CA SER A 2 -6.28 -0.29 0.72
C SER A 2 -5.91 1.13 0.27
N VAL A 3 -6.25 2.11 1.13
CA VAL A 3 -5.99 3.53 0.90
C VAL A 3 -5.31 4.13 2.12
N CYS A 4 -4.34 5.02 1.89
CA CYS A 4 -3.64 5.76 2.95
C CYS A 4 -2.98 4.80 3.95
N THR A 5 -3.34 4.85 5.24
CA THR A 5 -2.81 3.98 6.30
C THR A 5 -3.50 2.63 6.38
N GLY A 6 -4.50 2.33 5.54
CA GLY A 6 -5.11 1.00 5.49
C GLY A 6 -4.12 -0.11 5.10
N ALA A 7 -2.97 0.25 4.49
CA ALA A 7 -1.87 -0.67 4.24
C ALA A 7 -1.29 -1.30 5.52
N PHE A 8 -1.35 -0.61 6.68
CA PHE A 8 -0.89 -1.17 7.95
C PHE A 8 -1.75 -2.35 8.39
N ILE A 9 -3.07 -2.28 8.25
CA ILE A 9 -3.97 -3.40 8.58
C ILE A 9 -3.65 -4.61 7.71
N LEU A 10 -3.37 -4.41 6.42
CA LEU A 10 -2.98 -5.50 5.53
C LEU A 10 -1.58 -6.06 5.84
N ALA A 11 -0.68 -5.23 6.35
CA ALA A 11 0.66 -5.61 6.80
C ALA A 11 0.60 -6.42 8.10
N ASP A 12 -0.20 -5.99 9.07
CA ASP A 12 -0.43 -6.69 10.35
C ASP A 12 -1.04 -8.09 10.14
N LEU A 13 -1.79 -8.27 9.04
CA LEU A 13 -2.34 -9.57 8.62
C LEU A 13 -1.39 -10.36 7.72
N GLU A 14 -0.14 -9.91 7.55
CA GLU A 14 0.90 -10.53 6.71
C GLU A 14 0.54 -10.67 5.22
N LEU A 15 -0.53 -10.00 4.77
CA LEU A 15 -1.04 -10.13 3.41
C LEU A 15 -0.17 -9.43 2.37
N LEU A 16 0.75 -8.58 2.82
CA LEU A 16 1.67 -7.79 1.99
C LEU A 16 3.12 -8.34 2.01
N ASN A 17 3.38 -9.43 2.73
CA ASN A 17 4.73 -9.97 2.89
C ASN A 17 5.32 -10.38 1.54
N SER A 18 6.57 -9.97 1.29
CA SER A 18 7.28 -10.18 0.01
C SER A 18 6.56 -9.63 -1.23
N LYS A 19 5.59 -8.72 -1.05
CA LYS A 19 4.85 -8.06 -2.14
C LYS A 19 5.21 -6.58 -2.20
N GLN A 20 4.99 -6.00 -3.39
CA GLN A 20 5.01 -4.55 -3.53
C GLN A 20 3.77 -3.94 -2.88
N ALA A 21 3.98 -2.85 -2.13
CA ALA A 21 2.91 -2.05 -1.56
C ALA A 21 3.33 -0.58 -1.41
N THR A 22 2.37 0.31 -1.27
CA THR A 22 2.59 1.71 -0.95
C THR A 22 1.60 2.21 0.11
N THR A 23 1.90 3.35 0.73
CA THR A 23 1.07 4.01 1.75
C THR A 23 1.25 5.53 1.65
N ARG A 24 0.53 6.31 2.47
CA ARG A 24 0.65 7.76 2.45
C ARG A 24 2.09 8.21 2.67
N PHE A 25 2.48 9.31 2.02
CA PHE A 25 3.86 9.80 1.98
C PHE A 25 4.57 9.81 3.35
N GLY A 26 3.92 10.38 4.38
CA GLY A 26 4.49 10.47 5.74
C GLY A 26 4.42 9.19 6.58
N ALA A 27 3.97 8.06 6.02
CA ALA A 27 3.86 6.79 6.73
C ALA A 27 4.72 5.66 6.11
N LYS A 28 5.40 5.91 4.98
CA LYS A 28 6.20 4.91 4.26
C LYS A 28 7.34 4.36 5.12
N GLU A 29 8.16 5.24 5.69
CA GLU A 29 9.28 4.84 6.56
C GLU A 29 8.79 4.07 7.79
N LYS A 30 7.67 4.50 8.38
CA LYS A 30 7.07 3.80 9.52
C LYS A 30 6.62 2.38 9.13
N LEU A 31 5.94 2.24 7.99
CA LEU A 31 5.48 0.94 7.49
C LEU A 31 6.66 0.01 7.19
N LYS A 32 7.71 0.54 6.55
CA LYS A 32 8.96 -0.19 6.26
C LYS A 32 9.67 -0.68 7.53
N ASN A 33 9.73 0.17 8.56
CA ASN A 33 10.40 -0.19 9.81
C ASN A 33 9.62 -1.23 10.63
N MET A 34 8.29 -1.21 10.56
CA MET A 34 7.44 -2.18 11.27
C MET A 34 7.33 -3.53 10.53
N HIS A 35 7.37 -3.50 9.19
CA HIS A 35 7.14 -4.66 8.32
C HIS A 35 8.22 -4.72 7.22
N PRO A 36 9.47 -5.07 7.57
CA PRO A 36 10.62 -5.03 6.66
C PRO A 36 10.52 -6.01 5.48
N GLU A 37 9.68 -7.04 5.59
CA GLU A 37 9.39 -8.00 4.53
C GLU A 37 8.54 -7.44 3.37
N ILE A 38 7.95 -6.25 3.54
CA ILE A 38 7.16 -5.58 2.50
C ILE A 38 8.09 -4.76 1.60
N ASN A 39 7.95 -4.94 0.28
CA ASN A 39 8.66 -4.11 -0.69
C ASN A 39 7.92 -2.77 -0.88
N ILE A 40 8.25 -1.78 -0.03
CA ILE A 40 7.63 -0.45 -0.10
C ILE A 40 8.13 0.30 -1.34
N VAL A 41 7.19 0.68 -2.22
CA VAL A 41 7.47 1.43 -3.44
C VAL A 41 7.00 2.88 -3.36
N ASP A 42 7.78 3.79 -3.91
CA ASP A 42 7.40 5.20 -4.05
C ASP A 42 6.57 5.41 -5.33
N LYS A 43 5.32 4.96 -5.28
CA LYS A 43 4.34 5.09 -6.37
C LYS A 43 3.01 5.60 -5.82
N ARG A 44 2.21 6.25 -6.66
CA ARG A 44 0.83 6.63 -6.29
C ARG A 44 -0.03 5.41 -5.99
N LEU A 45 0.12 4.36 -6.80
CA LEU A 45 -0.60 3.11 -6.70
C LEU A 45 0.40 1.96 -6.88
N SER A 46 0.22 0.90 -6.11
CA SER A 46 0.93 -0.37 -6.29
C SER A 46 -0.08 -1.49 -6.37
N ASP A 47 -0.07 -2.18 -7.51
CA ASP A 47 -0.76 -3.45 -7.71
C ASP A 47 0.27 -4.58 -7.69
N ASN A 48 0.03 -5.59 -6.86
CA ASN A 48 0.86 -6.80 -6.77
C ASN A 48 0.14 -8.06 -7.29
N GLY A 49 -0.89 -7.88 -8.12
CA GLY A 49 -1.69 -8.92 -8.75
C GLY A 49 -2.78 -9.53 -7.86
N LYS A 50 -2.76 -9.26 -6.55
CA LYS A 50 -3.79 -9.70 -5.59
C LYS A 50 -4.36 -8.56 -4.76
N ILE A 51 -3.52 -7.58 -4.43
CA ILE A 51 -3.87 -6.45 -3.57
C ILE A 51 -3.35 -5.17 -4.21
N ILE A 52 -4.26 -4.23 -4.39
CA ILE A 52 -3.93 -2.84 -4.74
C ILE A 52 -3.82 -2.00 -3.47
N THR A 53 -2.74 -1.25 -3.35
CA THR A 53 -2.48 -0.27 -2.27
C THR A 53 -2.22 1.11 -2.88
N THR A 54 -2.63 2.19 -2.19
CA THR A 54 -2.56 3.56 -2.74
C THR A 54 -1.99 4.57 -1.73
N ALA A 55 -1.26 5.56 -2.24
CA ALA A 55 -0.45 6.49 -1.46
C ALA A 55 -1.22 7.69 -0.84
N GLY A 56 -2.55 7.59 -0.72
CA GLY A 56 -3.38 8.64 -0.12
C GLY A 56 -4.76 8.73 -0.77
N ILE A 57 -5.57 9.70 -0.35
CA ILE A 57 -6.98 9.82 -0.76
C ILE A 57 -7.10 10.01 -2.28
N SER A 58 -6.37 10.98 -2.86
CA SER A 58 -6.43 11.22 -4.31
C SER A 58 -5.96 10.02 -5.12
N ALA A 59 -4.90 9.33 -4.66
CA ALA A 59 -4.45 8.09 -5.30
C ALA A 59 -5.44 6.92 -5.10
N GLY A 60 -6.26 6.97 -4.04
CA GLY A 60 -7.37 6.05 -3.82
C GLY A 60 -8.50 6.22 -4.83
N ILE A 61 -8.78 7.46 -5.26
CA ILE A 61 -9.73 7.73 -6.35
C ILE A 61 -9.20 7.14 -7.65
N ASP A 62 -7.93 7.42 -8.00
CA ASP A 62 -7.26 6.83 -9.16
C ASP A 62 -7.32 5.30 -9.10
N GLY A 63 -7.10 4.72 -7.90
CA GLY A 63 -7.18 3.29 -7.69
C GLY A 63 -8.60 2.71 -7.84
N ALA A 64 -9.62 3.39 -7.37
CA ALA A 64 -11.00 2.96 -7.55
C ALA A 64 -11.39 2.90 -9.03
N LEU A 65 -10.91 3.88 -9.82
CA LEU A 65 -11.07 3.89 -11.28
C LEU A 65 -10.21 2.84 -11.98
N TYR A 66 -9.09 2.44 -11.39
CA TYR A 66 -8.22 1.39 -11.93
C TYR A 66 -8.81 -0.03 -11.80
N ILE A 67 -9.67 -0.27 -10.80
CA ILE A 67 -10.27 -1.60 -10.54
C ILE A 67 -11.42 -1.93 -11.50
N VAL A 68 -12.13 -0.91 -11.98
CA VAL A 68 -13.32 -1.07 -12.82
C VAL A 68 -12.98 -1.35 -14.27
#